data_AF-A0A7J6PWA8-F1
#
_entry.id   AF-A0A7J6PWA8-F1
#
_cell.length_a   1.000
_cell.length_b   1.000
_cell.length_c   1.000
_cell.angle_alpha   90.00
_cell.angle_beta   90.00
_cell.angle_gamma   90.00
#
_symmetry.space_group_name_H-M   'P 1'
#
loop_
_entity.id
_entity.type
_entity.pdbx_description
1 polymer ?
#
loop_
_entity_poly.entity_id
_entity_poly.type
_entity_poly.pdbx_seq_one_letter_code
_entity_poly.pdbx_strand_id
1 'polypeptide(L)'
;MASAATNKDHYKARIEKNLDNTLAECFIPEFGMPKKGKVREIYFTDANVVMVTNDRVSAFDYVLPNMIPFKGQVLNTISQWAMNSTKDIVPNAMVGDHLVDPAVVVQKKMKNVGVECIVRGYLWGSMAAAYEKGDRTFCGLKLEEGLLRYQKFPTPIFTPTTKADVGHDENMTMDEVIRFCGADVAQKIKELSLK
;
A
#
# COMPACT_ATOMS: atom_id res chain seq x y z
N MET A 1 0.34 -4.87 -33.86
CA MET A 1 -0.33 -4.24 -32.71
C MET A 1 -1.77 -4.74 -32.67
N ALA A 2 -2.14 -5.59 -31.72
CA ALA A 2 -3.55 -5.99 -31.56
C ALA A 2 -4.37 -4.77 -31.10
N SER A 3 -5.57 -4.58 -31.66
CA SER A 3 -6.38 -3.40 -31.36
C SER A 3 -6.85 -3.41 -29.89
N ALA A 4 -7.01 -2.24 -29.27
CA ALA A 4 -7.43 -2.14 -27.87
C ALA A 4 -8.76 -2.89 -27.56
N ALA A 5 -9.63 -3.04 -28.55
CA ALA A 5 -10.87 -3.83 -28.45
C ALA A 5 -10.58 -5.34 -28.26
N THR A 6 -9.64 -5.89 -29.04
CA THR A 6 -9.27 -7.32 -28.94
C THR A 6 -8.68 -7.71 -27.58
N ASN A 7 -8.02 -6.79 -26.88
CA ASN A 7 -7.53 -7.04 -25.52
C ASN A 7 -8.65 -7.03 -24.48
N LYS A 8 -9.65 -6.15 -24.61
CA LYS A 8 -10.75 -6.06 -23.65
C LYS A 8 -11.60 -7.34 -23.65
N ASP A 9 -11.97 -7.82 -24.83
CA ASP A 9 -12.80 -9.03 -24.96
C ASP A 9 -12.03 -10.27 -24.52
N HIS A 10 -10.72 -10.33 -24.80
CA HIS A 10 -9.83 -11.37 -24.29
C HIS A 10 -9.81 -11.43 -22.75
N TYR A 11 -9.63 -10.29 -22.07
CA TYR A 11 -9.59 -10.27 -20.60
C TYR A 11 -10.96 -10.55 -19.98
N LYS A 12 -12.05 -10.05 -20.57
CA LYS A 12 -13.40 -10.38 -20.12
C LYS A 12 -13.65 -11.88 -20.16
N ALA A 13 -13.38 -12.53 -21.28
CA ALA A 13 -13.55 -13.97 -21.42
C ALA A 13 -12.69 -14.75 -20.40
N ARG A 14 -11.47 -14.28 -20.12
CA ARG A 14 -10.62 -14.88 -19.08
C ARG A 14 -11.20 -14.72 -17.67
N ILE A 15 -11.73 -13.55 -17.34
CA ILE A 15 -12.37 -13.29 -16.04
C ILE A 15 -13.62 -14.15 -15.88
N GLU A 16 -14.49 -14.18 -16.89
CA GLU A 16 -15.72 -14.99 -16.90
C GLU A 16 -15.42 -16.48 -16.68
N LYS A 17 -14.38 -17.01 -17.32
CA LYS A 17 -13.94 -18.40 -17.14
C LYS A 17 -13.42 -18.71 -15.72
N ASN A 18 -13.02 -17.70 -14.95
CA ASN A 18 -12.35 -17.87 -13.65
C ASN A 18 -13.12 -17.23 -12.49
N LEU A 19 -14.42 -16.95 -12.64
CA LEU A 19 -15.25 -16.38 -11.57
C LEU A 19 -15.20 -17.22 -10.29
N ASP A 20 -15.16 -18.54 -10.42
CA ASP A 20 -15.08 -19.49 -9.31
C ASP A 20 -13.66 -19.98 -9.01
N ASN A 21 -12.65 -19.50 -9.75
CA ASN A 21 -11.24 -19.88 -9.59
C ASN A 21 -10.46 -18.74 -8.93
N THR A 22 -10.77 -18.51 -7.64
CA THR A 22 -10.20 -17.42 -6.84
C THR A 22 -9.36 -17.98 -5.70
N LEU A 23 -8.28 -17.26 -5.36
CA LEU A 23 -7.44 -17.62 -4.23
C LEU A 23 -8.00 -16.99 -2.95
N ALA A 24 -8.66 -17.78 -2.10
CA ALA A 24 -9.19 -17.31 -0.82
C ALA A 24 -8.10 -17.22 0.26
N GLU A 25 -7.40 -18.33 0.44
CA GLU A 25 -6.31 -18.52 1.38
C GLU A 25 -5.26 -19.41 0.71
N CYS A 26 -4.00 -19.26 1.13
CA CYS A 26 -2.93 -20.14 0.73
C CYS A 26 -2.25 -20.64 2.00
N PHE A 27 -2.14 -21.97 2.15
CA PHE A 27 -1.34 -22.61 3.19
C PHE A 27 -0.16 -23.32 2.54
N ILE A 28 1.06 -22.97 2.96
CA ILE A 28 2.31 -23.59 2.51
C ILE A 28 2.93 -24.31 3.72
N PRO A 29 2.75 -25.64 3.84
CA PRO A 29 3.17 -26.41 5.02
C PRO A 29 4.65 -26.21 5.38
N GLU A 30 5.51 -26.09 4.38
CA GLU A 30 6.96 -25.91 4.53
C GLU A 30 7.34 -24.60 5.22
N PHE A 31 6.44 -23.61 5.22
CA PHE A 31 6.65 -22.31 5.86
C PHE A 31 5.88 -22.15 7.17
N GLY A 32 5.13 -23.17 7.60
CA GLY A 32 4.32 -23.14 8.82
C GLY A 32 3.10 -22.21 8.72
N MET A 33 2.61 -21.74 9.87
CA MET A 33 1.40 -20.92 9.92
C MET A 33 1.68 -19.46 9.52
N PRO A 34 0.94 -18.90 8.55
CA PRO A 34 1.12 -17.50 8.16
C PRO A 34 0.50 -16.54 9.16
N LYS A 35 1.06 -15.32 9.24
CA LYS A 35 0.33 -14.16 9.77
C LYS A 35 -0.74 -13.78 8.74
N LYS A 36 -2.01 -13.99 9.09
CA LYS A 36 -3.16 -13.64 8.24
C LYS A 36 -3.51 -12.17 8.37
N GLY A 37 -3.50 -11.45 7.25
CA GLY A 37 -4.13 -10.13 7.11
C GLY A 37 -5.48 -10.23 6.40
N LYS A 38 -6.11 -9.07 6.13
CA LYS A 38 -7.38 -8.99 5.39
C LYS A 38 -7.28 -9.58 3.98
N VAL A 39 -6.16 -9.35 3.30
CA VAL A 39 -5.97 -9.68 1.86
C VAL A 39 -4.61 -10.31 1.54
N ARG A 40 -3.82 -10.66 2.56
CA ARG A 40 -2.48 -11.25 2.42
C ARG A 40 -2.19 -12.26 3.52
N GLU A 41 -1.54 -13.35 3.15
CA GLU A 41 -0.90 -14.30 4.06
C GLU A 41 0.61 -14.04 4.05
N ILE A 42 1.19 -13.80 5.23
CA ILE A 42 2.61 -13.45 5.37
C ILE A 42 3.34 -14.58 6.10
N TYR A 43 4.33 -15.15 5.44
CA TYR A 43 5.21 -16.18 5.96
C TYR A 43 6.57 -15.58 6.29
N PHE A 44 6.99 -15.73 7.55
CA PHE A 44 8.31 -15.35 8.00
C PHE A 44 9.20 -16.60 7.99
N THR A 45 10.02 -16.76 6.95
CA THR A 45 10.98 -17.87 6.86
C THR A 45 12.32 -17.47 7.45
N ASP A 46 13.33 -18.33 7.47
CA ASP A 46 14.67 -17.96 7.97
C ASP A 46 15.35 -16.93 7.07
N ALA A 47 15.26 -17.10 5.76
CA ALA A 47 15.94 -16.25 4.78
C ALA A 47 15.14 -14.99 4.41
N ASN A 48 13.81 -15.11 4.23
CA ASN A 48 13.00 -14.09 3.58
C ASN A 48 11.62 -13.94 4.26
N VAL A 49 10.87 -12.94 3.81
CA VAL A 49 9.43 -12.82 4.04
C VAL A 49 8.73 -13.17 2.72
N VAL A 50 7.86 -14.18 2.75
CA VAL A 50 7.06 -14.58 1.58
C VAL A 50 5.63 -14.11 1.81
N MET A 51 5.11 -13.31 0.89
CA MET A 51 3.76 -12.76 0.96
C MET A 51 2.93 -13.33 -0.18
N VAL A 52 1.81 -13.97 0.16
CA VAL A 52 0.80 -14.39 -0.80
C VAL A 52 -0.32 -13.36 -0.77
N THR A 53 -0.61 -12.74 -1.91
CA THR A 53 -1.73 -11.81 -2.05
C THR A 53 -2.94 -12.57 -2.60
N ASN A 54 -3.97 -12.68 -1.78
CA ASN A 54 -5.20 -13.40 -2.14
C ASN A 54 -6.20 -12.52 -2.88
N ASP A 55 -7.29 -13.11 -3.36
CA ASP A 55 -8.35 -12.48 -4.16
C ASP A 55 -9.48 -11.89 -3.31
N ARG A 56 -9.34 -11.89 -1.97
CA ARG A 56 -10.28 -11.22 -1.06
C ARG A 56 -10.18 -9.70 -1.19
N VAL A 57 -11.31 -9.03 -0.97
CA VAL A 57 -11.42 -7.57 -0.93
C VAL A 57 -11.98 -7.16 0.42
N SER A 58 -11.51 -6.05 0.96
CA SER A 58 -12.08 -5.45 2.16
C SER A 58 -12.53 -4.03 1.91
N ALA A 59 -13.67 -3.66 2.48
CA ALA A 59 -14.19 -2.29 2.51
C ALA A 59 -14.75 -2.02 3.90
N PHE A 60 -14.55 -0.79 4.43
CA PHE A 60 -15.00 -0.40 5.77
C PHE A 60 -14.59 -1.40 6.86
N ASP A 61 -13.32 -1.82 6.82
CA ASP A 61 -12.73 -2.83 7.71
C ASP A 61 -13.36 -4.23 7.71
N TYR A 62 -14.28 -4.49 6.78
CA TYR A 62 -14.94 -5.78 6.60
C TYR A 62 -14.42 -6.50 5.35
N VAL A 63 -14.07 -7.79 5.48
CA VAL A 63 -13.69 -8.63 4.34
C VAL A 63 -14.96 -9.11 3.65
N LEU A 64 -15.12 -8.76 2.38
CA LEU A 64 -16.30 -9.08 1.59
C LEU A 64 -16.38 -10.60 1.33
N PRO A 65 -17.60 -11.16 1.25
CA PRO A 65 -17.79 -12.59 0.98
C PRO A 65 -17.38 -12.97 -0.45
N ASN A 66 -17.51 -12.04 -1.39
CA ASN A 66 -17.16 -12.26 -2.78
C ASN A 66 -15.70 -11.90 -3.04
N MET A 67 -15.00 -12.79 -3.74
CA MET A 67 -13.63 -12.58 -4.20
C MET A 67 -13.61 -12.01 -5.61
N ILE A 68 -12.49 -11.39 -5.98
CA ILE A 68 -12.27 -10.82 -7.31
C ILE A 68 -11.17 -11.62 -8.02
N PRO A 69 -11.49 -12.38 -9.08
CA PRO A 69 -10.51 -13.17 -9.81
C PRO A 69 -9.30 -12.35 -10.24
N PHE A 70 -8.10 -12.91 -10.04
CA PHE A 70 -6.81 -12.32 -10.41
C PHE A 70 -6.42 -11.04 -9.67
N LYS A 71 -7.20 -10.57 -8.69
CA LYS A 71 -6.90 -9.33 -7.96
C LYS A 71 -5.53 -9.41 -7.31
N GLY A 72 -5.20 -10.52 -6.63
CA GLY A 72 -3.89 -10.67 -5.99
C GLY A 72 -2.73 -10.54 -6.99
N GLN A 73 -2.89 -11.16 -8.16
CA GLN A 73 -1.90 -11.16 -9.23
C GLN A 73 -1.70 -9.75 -9.83
N VAL A 74 -2.79 -9.04 -10.09
CA VAL A 74 -2.76 -7.67 -10.60
C VAL A 74 -2.10 -6.72 -9.60
N LEU A 75 -2.44 -6.82 -8.31
CA LEU A 75 -1.85 -5.97 -7.26
C LEU A 75 -0.35 -6.22 -7.09
N ASN A 76 0.11 -7.46 -7.19
CA ASN A 76 1.54 -7.76 -7.13
C ASN A 76 2.27 -7.26 -8.38
N THR A 77 1.64 -7.33 -9.55
CA THR A 77 2.21 -6.78 -10.80
C THR A 77 2.40 -5.26 -10.69
N ILE A 78 1.39 -4.55 -10.18
CA ILE A 78 1.48 -3.11 -9.92
C ILE A 78 2.58 -2.81 -8.90
N SER A 79 2.66 -3.60 -7.82
CA SER A 79 3.68 -3.44 -6.78
C SER A 79 5.08 -3.66 -7.33
N GLN A 80 5.30 -4.69 -8.16
CA GLN A 80 6.56 -4.93 -8.83
C GLN A 80 6.95 -3.78 -9.75
N TRP A 81 6.02 -3.31 -10.59
CA TRP A 81 6.27 -2.18 -11.46
C TRP A 81 6.70 -0.95 -10.64
N ALA A 82 5.94 -0.59 -9.60
CA ALA A 82 6.24 0.57 -8.76
C ALA A 82 7.60 0.44 -8.04
N MET A 83 7.91 -0.74 -7.50
CA MET A 83 9.19 -1.01 -6.84
C MET A 83 10.35 -0.92 -7.83
N ASN A 84 10.20 -1.46 -9.05
CA ASN A 84 11.20 -1.35 -10.10
C ASN A 84 11.41 0.10 -10.57
N SER A 85 10.33 0.87 -10.71
CA SER A 85 10.35 2.27 -11.14
C SER A 85 10.95 3.25 -10.12
N THR A 86 11.19 2.81 -8.88
CA THR A 86 11.72 3.65 -7.79
C THR A 86 13.05 3.15 -7.23
N LYS A 87 13.67 2.14 -7.86
CA LYS A 87 14.95 1.53 -7.42
C LYS A 87 16.11 2.53 -7.37
N ASP A 88 16.09 3.55 -8.23
CA ASP A 88 17.08 4.62 -8.29
C ASP A 88 16.88 5.69 -7.20
N ILE A 89 15.70 5.74 -6.59
CA ILE A 89 15.36 6.65 -5.49
C ILE A 89 15.69 6.02 -4.15
N VAL A 90 15.21 4.79 -3.91
CA VAL A 90 15.40 4.07 -2.65
C VAL A 90 15.53 2.57 -2.89
N PRO A 91 16.48 1.88 -2.23
CA PRO A 91 16.53 0.43 -2.28
C PRO A 91 15.26 -0.18 -1.70
N ASN A 92 14.63 -1.10 -2.43
CA ASN A 92 13.45 -1.80 -1.97
C ASN A 92 13.76 -3.22 -1.44
N ALA A 93 12.77 -3.79 -0.75
CA ALA A 93 12.91 -5.10 -0.11
C ALA A 93 12.71 -6.28 -1.07
N MET A 94 12.33 -6.07 -2.33
CA MET A 94 12.00 -7.16 -3.26
C MET A 94 13.24 -8.03 -3.54
N VAL A 95 13.05 -9.34 -3.52
CA VAL A 95 14.08 -10.32 -3.89
C VAL A 95 13.90 -10.67 -5.37
N GLY A 96 14.92 -10.37 -6.19
CA GLY A 96 14.88 -10.54 -7.64
C GLY A 96 14.17 -9.40 -8.39
N ASP A 97 14.20 -9.46 -9.72
CA ASP A 97 13.57 -8.47 -10.60
C ASP A 97 12.17 -8.88 -11.09
N HIS A 98 11.80 -10.15 -10.88
CA HIS A 98 10.55 -10.76 -11.34
C HIS A 98 9.86 -11.53 -10.21
N LEU A 99 8.53 -11.68 -10.32
CA LEU A 99 7.75 -12.44 -9.34
C LEU A 99 7.99 -13.93 -9.58
N VAL A 100 8.16 -14.71 -8.52
CA VAL A 100 8.28 -16.18 -8.61
C VAL A 100 6.97 -16.83 -9.03
N ASP A 101 5.86 -16.21 -8.65
CA ASP A 101 4.49 -16.51 -9.05
C ASP A 101 3.70 -15.19 -9.03
N PRO A 102 2.73 -14.95 -9.94
CA PRO A 102 1.97 -13.72 -9.96
C PRO A 102 1.31 -13.34 -8.62
N ALA A 103 0.89 -14.31 -7.80
CA ALA A 103 0.29 -14.09 -6.49
C ALA A 103 1.30 -14.00 -5.33
N VAL A 104 2.60 -14.20 -5.59
CA VAL A 104 3.63 -14.28 -4.54
C VAL A 104 4.70 -13.19 -4.68
N VAL A 105 4.96 -12.47 -3.58
CA VAL A 105 6.08 -11.55 -3.45
C VAL A 105 7.06 -12.08 -2.40
N VAL A 106 8.33 -12.15 -2.76
CA VAL A 106 9.42 -12.48 -1.82
C VAL A 106 10.18 -11.21 -1.48
N GLN A 107 10.35 -10.95 -0.18
CA GLN A 107 11.04 -9.78 0.34
C GLN A 107 12.16 -10.16 1.30
N LYS A 108 13.20 -9.34 1.34
CA LYS A 108 14.21 -9.36 2.40
C LYS A 108 13.54 -9.05 3.74
N LYS A 109 14.04 -9.62 4.82
CA LYS A 109 13.63 -9.22 6.17
C LYS A 109 14.07 -7.78 6.43
N MET A 110 13.10 -6.91 6.74
CA MET A 110 13.34 -5.50 7.06
C MET A 110 12.77 -5.17 8.43
N LYS A 111 13.42 -4.25 9.14
CA LYS A 111 12.83 -3.61 10.33
C LYS A 111 11.89 -2.50 9.87
N ASN A 112 10.63 -2.59 10.26
CA ASN A 112 9.65 -1.55 9.95
C ASN A 112 9.97 -0.29 10.79
N VAL A 113 9.88 0.89 10.18
CA VAL A 113 10.07 2.18 10.85
C VAL A 113 8.87 2.53 11.74
N GLY A 114 7.71 1.90 11.53
CA GLY A 114 6.51 2.07 12.36
C GLY A 114 5.73 3.37 12.09
N VAL A 115 6.01 4.02 10.96
CA VAL A 115 5.37 5.27 10.52
C VAL A 115 4.78 5.04 9.13
N GLU A 116 3.50 5.33 8.94
CA GLU A 116 2.88 5.34 7.62
C GLU A 116 3.25 6.64 6.90
N CYS A 117 4.00 6.50 5.80
CA CYS A 117 4.59 7.61 5.06
C CYS A 117 3.61 8.12 3.98
N ILE A 118 2.55 8.82 4.39
CA ILE A 118 1.49 9.28 3.47
C ILE A 118 1.91 10.57 2.77
N VAL A 119 1.81 10.58 1.45
CA VAL A 119 2.01 11.76 0.60
C VAL A 119 0.70 12.15 -0.06
N ARG A 120 0.38 13.45 -0.05
CA ARG A 120 -0.86 13.99 -0.62
C ARG A 120 -0.54 15.02 -1.69
N GLY A 121 -0.96 14.75 -2.91
CA GLY A 121 -0.99 15.75 -4.00
C GLY A 121 -2.30 16.52 -4.09
N TYR A 122 -3.35 16.09 -3.38
CA TYR A 122 -4.69 16.65 -3.44
C TYR A 122 -5.35 16.67 -2.06
N LEU A 123 -6.23 17.64 -1.81
CA LEU A 123 -7.04 17.70 -0.59
C LEU A 123 -8.17 16.65 -0.65
N TRP A 124 -7.94 15.48 -0.07
CA TRP A 124 -8.87 14.35 -0.08
C TRP A 124 -8.91 13.58 1.24
N GLY A 125 -9.92 12.71 1.40
CA GLY A 125 -10.05 11.79 2.52
C GLY A 125 -10.21 12.50 3.86
N SER A 126 -9.55 11.97 4.90
CA SER A 126 -9.60 12.51 6.26
C SER A 126 -9.18 13.98 6.35
N MET A 127 -8.20 14.40 5.55
CA MET A 127 -7.72 15.78 5.52
C MET A 127 -8.78 16.75 4.98
N ALA A 128 -9.47 16.39 3.88
CA ALA A 128 -10.57 17.20 3.35
C ALA A 128 -11.74 17.28 4.34
N ALA A 129 -12.07 16.16 4.98
CA ALA A 129 -13.15 16.11 5.97
C ALA A 129 -12.85 16.99 7.21
N ALA A 130 -11.60 17.01 7.68
CA ALA A 130 -11.16 17.92 8.74
C ALA A 130 -11.23 19.39 8.30
N TYR A 131 -10.73 19.69 7.11
CA TYR A 131 -10.72 21.05 6.57
C TYR A 131 -12.13 21.65 6.42
N GLU A 132 -13.08 20.88 5.91
CA GLU A 132 -14.48 21.28 5.78
C GLU A 132 -15.17 21.52 7.12
N LYS A 133 -14.70 20.88 8.19
CA LYS A 133 -15.16 21.12 9.57
C LYS A 133 -14.55 22.37 10.21
N GLY A 134 -13.63 23.05 9.51
CA GLY A 134 -12.98 24.25 9.97
C GLY A 134 -11.53 24.06 10.40
N ASP A 135 -10.99 22.84 10.38
CA ASP A 135 -9.58 22.63 10.74
C ASP A 135 -8.66 23.27 9.70
N ARG A 136 -7.64 23.97 10.18
CA ARG A 136 -6.61 24.63 9.34
C ARG A 136 -5.21 24.13 9.63
N THR A 137 -5.10 23.06 10.43
CA THR A 137 -3.85 22.39 10.72
C THR A 137 -4.04 20.89 10.60
N PHE A 138 -3.14 20.22 9.88
CA PHE A 138 -3.19 18.77 9.69
C PHE A 138 -1.78 18.21 9.71
N CYS A 139 -1.49 17.23 10.58
CA CYS A 139 -0.12 16.72 10.81
C CYS A 139 0.89 17.85 11.13
N GLY A 140 0.44 18.90 11.82
CA GLY A 140 1.25 20.09 12.12
C GLY A 140 1.43 21.08 10.96
N LEU A 141 0.92 20.78 9.77
CA LEU A 141 0.98 21.66 8.60
C LEU A 141 -0.19 22.63 8.60
N LYS A 142 0.08 23.93 8.44
CA LYS A 142 -0.96 24.94 8.23
C LYS A 142 -1.49 24.86 6.80
N LEU A 143 -2.80 24.85 6.65
CA LEU A 143 -3.49 24.80 5.36
C LEU A 143 -3.93 26.20 4.95
N GLU A 144 -3.84 26.49 3.65
CA GLU A 144 -4.32 27.75 3.09
C GLU A 144 -5.84 27.85 3.21
N GLU A 145 -6.36 29.07 3.22
CA GLU A 145 -7.79 29.32 3.20
C GLU A 145 -8.38 29.10 1.79
N GLY A 146 -9.68 28.82 1.74
CA GLY A 146 -10.41 28.69 0.48
C GLY A 146 -10.12 27.42 -0.33
N LEU A 147 -9.44 26.42 0.26
CA LEU A 147 -9.22 25.14 -0.40
C LEU A 147 -10.55 24.40 -0.58
N LEU A 148 -10.71 23.76 -1.74
CA LEU A 148 -11.86 22.90 -2.03
C LEU A 148 -11.44 21.43 -1.97
N ARG A 149 -12.38 20.55 -1.59
CA ARG A 149 -12.18 19.10 -1.71
C ARG A 149 -11.80 18.75 -3.15
N TYR A 150 -10.86 17.82 -3.31
CA TYR A 150 -10.21 17.43 -4.55
C TYR A 150 -9.27 18.48 -5.17
N GLN A 151 -9.03 19.62 -4.51
CA GLN A 151 -8.07 20.60 -5.03
C GLN A 151 -6.65 20.05 -4.99
N LYS A 152 -5.91 20.25 -6.08
CA LYS A 152 -4.49 19.91 -6.17
C LYS A 152 -3.67 20.87 -5.32
N PHE A 153 -2.72 20.36 -4.55
CA PHE A 153 -1.73 21.21 -3.87
C PHE A 153 -0.67 21.70 -4.86
N PRO A 154 -0.08 22.89 -4.62
CA PRO A 154 1.05 23.38 -5.43
C PRO A 154 2.23 22.40 -5.43
N THR A 155 2.50 21.77 -4.29
CA THR A 155 3.50 20.71 -4.11
C THR A 155 2.91 19.58 -3.26
N PRO A 156 3.34 18.32 -3.45
CA PRO A 156 2.94 17.23 -2.56
C PRO A 156 3.38 17.50 -1.12
N ILE A 157 2.53 17.10 -0.17
CA ILE A 157 2.81 17.25 1.27
C ILE A 157 2.92 15.89 1.95
N PHE A 158 3.76 15.81 2.97
CA PHE A 158 3.96 14.63 3.80
C PHE A 158 3.10 14.71 5.06
N THR A 159 2.18 13.76 5.25
CA THR A 159 1.21 13.75 6.36
C THR A 159 1.26 12.39 7.08
N PRO A 160 2.30 12.15 7.89
CA PRO A 160 2.54 10.83 8.45
C PRO A 160 1.46 10.43 9.46
N THR A 161 1.28 9.13 9.65
CA THR A 161 0.48 8.58 10.75
C THR A 161 1.24 7.51 11.51
N THR A 162 0.78 7.21 12.71
CA THR A 162 1.21 6.01 13.43
C THR A 162 0.84 4.76 12.62
N LYS A 163 1.46 3.63 12.97
CA LYS A 163 1.05 2.31 12.49
C LYS A 163 0.52 1.51 13.66
N ALA A 164 -0.79 1.55 13.87
CA ALA A 164 -1.43 0.85 14.99
C ALA A 164 -1.62 -0.64 14.68
N ASP A 165 -1.26 -1.52 15.61
CA ASP A 165 -1.58 -2.96 15.51
C ASP A 165 -3.07 -3.25 15.72
N VAL A 166 -3.75 -2.39 16.49
CA VAL A 166 -5.18 -2.45 16.81
C VAL A 166 -5.74 -1.02 16.82
N GLY A 167 -6.91 -0.80 16.21
CA GLY A 167 -7.55 0.52 16.12
C GLY A 167 -7.23 1.24 14.81
N HIS A 168 -7.29 2.58 14.83
CA HIS A 168 -7.01 3.42 13.68
C HIS A 168 -5.65 4.11 13.82
N ASP A 169 -4.99 4.31 12.68
CA ASP A 169 -3.77 5.10 12.61
C ASP A 169 -4.07 6.58 12.95
N GLU A 170 -3.18 7.22 13.70
CA GLU A 170 -3.33 8.60 14.16
C GLU A 170 -2.36 9.53 13.43
N ASN A 171 -2.82 10.74 13.09
CA ASN A 171 -1.96 11.76 12.46
C ASN A 171 -0.76 12.10 13.33
N MET A 172 0.41 12.20 12.73
CA MET A 172 1.65 12.61 13.38
C MET A 172 2.17 13.92 12.80
N THR A 173 2.67 14.79 13.65
CA THR A 173 3.56 15.89 13.29
C THR A 173 4.96 15.38 12.99
N MET A 174 5.76 16.18 12.29
CA MET A 174 7.18 15.84 12.09
C MET A 174 7.95 15.71 13.40
N ASP A 175 7.64 16.51 14.42
CA ASP A 175 8.28 16.41 15.72
C ASP A 175 7.97 15.08 16.42
N GLU A 176 6.74 14.57 16.26
CA GLU A 176 6.36 13.24 16.76
C GLU A 176 7.10 12.13 16.02
N VAL A 177 7.25 12.24 14.70
CA VAL A 177 8.04 11.28 13.92
C VAL A 177 9.51 11.31 14.37
N ILE A 178 10.09 12.49 14.59
CA ILE A 178 11.46 12.65 15.09
C ILE A 178 11.62 12.00 16.47
N ARG A 179 10.67 12.21 17.39
CA ARG A 179 10.68 11.56 18.71
C ARG A 179 10.56 10.04 18.60
N PHE A 180 9.83 9.55 17.60
CA PHE A 180 9.55 8.12 17.43
C PHE A 180 10.73 7.35 16.82
N CYS A 181 11.31 7.83 15.73
CA CYS A 181 12.35 7.10 14.99
C CYS A 181 13.72 7.80 14.91
N GLY A 182 13.87 8.96 15.55
CA GLY A 182 15.09 9.78 15.51
C GLY A 182 15.13 10.73 14.31
N ALA A 183 15.85 11.84 14.47
CA ALA A 183 15.87 12.94 13.50
C ALA A 183 16.37 12.50 12.11
N ASP A 184 17.46 11.74 12.05
CA ASP A 184 18.07 11.31 10.79
C ASP A 184 17.12 10.41 9.97
N VAL A 185 16.45 9.47 10.64
CA VAL A 185 15.48 8.58 9.98
C VAL A 185 14.25 9.36 9.55
N ALA A 186 13.71 10.22 10.42
CA ALA A 186 12.55 11.05 10.14
C ALA A 186 12.75 11.95 8.92
N GLN A 187 13.93 12.58 8.81
CA GLN A 187 14.25 13.42 7.66
C GLN A 187 14.37 12.58 6.39
N LYS A 188 15.08 11.46 6.45
CA LYS A 188 15.28 10.57 5.30
C LYS A 188 13.96 10.00 4.77
N ILE A 189 13.04 9.56 5.64
CA ILE A 189 11.74 9.04 5.17
C ILE A 189 10.91 10.13 4.49
N LYS A 190 10.92 11.36 5.02
CA LYS A 190 10.19 12.49 4.42
C LYS A 190 10.75 12.85 3.05
N GLU A 191 12.08 12.99 2.95
CA GLU A 191 12.75 13.33 1.69
C GLU A 191 12.52 12.28 0.61
N LEU A 192 12.69 11.00 0.95
CA LEU A 192 12.46 9.90 0.00
C LEU A 192 10.99 9.77 -0.40
N SER A 193 10.06 10.08 0.50
CA SER A 193 8.62 10.01 0.18
C SER A 193 8.20 11.09 -0.82
N LEU A 194 8.83 12.26 -0.79
CA LEU A 194 8.46 13.41 -1.64
C LEU A 194 9.19 13.45 -2.99
N LYS A 195 10.16 12.55 -3.21
CA LYS A 195 10.95 12.46 -4.43
C LYS A 195 10.29 11.55 -5.46
#